data_AF-A0A2G8KBF2-F1
#
_entry.id   AF-A0A2G8KBF2-F1
#
_cell.length_a   1.000
_cell.length_b   1.000
_cell.length_c   1.000
_cell.angle_alpha   90.00
_cell.angle_beta   90.00
_cell.angle_gamma   90.00
#
_symmetry.space_group_name_H-M   'P 1'
#
loop_
_entity.id
_entity.type
_entity.pdbx_description
1 polymer ?
#
loop_
_entity_poly.entity_id
_entity_poly.type
_entity_poly.pdbx_seq_one_letter_code
_entity_poly.pdbx_strand_id
1 'polypeptide(L)'
;MDTAPNYLSYIFNPMDLTTLERNIQNKMYGSPDAFLADVKWIAHNCVIYNGSSNKLTKSAQLISQIAEHEIKEMQLCPDCYRFSCSKKKNWFCEPCRNLHTLVWAKLKGFPFWPAKVLQEHDNRLDVRFFGQHDSSGLLSHLQTDAFSSTNNKTSGLSQAVREVEIHMQKIVIRIVNVTTRPSELRTTCQNVHPEEYASNKKRDRNCEQRQEEKEEREGDLCPSVKRFGPPKPVQPSM
;
A
#
# COMPACT_ATOMS: atom_id res chain seq x y z
N MET A 1 5.27 34.45 -15.24
CA MET A 1 6.29 33.53 -14.70
C MET A 1 7.58 34.31 -14.70
N ASP A 2 7.93 34.95 -13.58
CA ASP A 2 9.26 35.48 -13.30
C ASP A 2 9.26 36.01 -11.87
N THR A 3 9.49 35.12 -10.91
CA THR A 3 9.52 35.46 -9.47
C THR A 3 10.83 35.04 -8.79
N ALA A 4 11.83 34.60 -9.56
CA ALA A 4 13.14 34.20 -9.06
C ALA A 4 14.28 34.86 -9.88
N PRO A 5 14.64 36.13 -9.56
CA PRO A 5 15.68 36.85 -10.27
C PRO A 5 17.02 36.12 -10.22
N ASN A 6 17.71 36.01 -11.37
CA ASN A 6 19.04 35.40 -11.48
C ASN A 6 19.10 33.92 -11.03
N TYR A 7 17.98 33.20 -10.99
CA TYR A 7 17.96 31.79 -10.55
C TYR A 7 18.98 30.92 -11.31
N LEU A 8 19.02 31.07 -12.64
CA LEU A 8 19.94 30.33 -13.52
C LEU A 8 21.41 30.75 -13.36
N SER A 9 21.71 31.86 -12.68
CA SER A 9 23.08 32.24 -12.33
C SER A 9 23.64 31.42 -11.18
N TYR A 10 22.77 30.82 -10.36
CA TYR A 10 23.16 29.99 -9.20
C TYR A 10 22.87 28.51 -9.42
N ILE A 11 21.82 28.18 -10.17
CA ILE A 11 21.29 26.82 -10.31
C ILE A 11 21.62 26.24 -11.69
N PHE A 12 22.47 25.22 -11.70
CA PHE A 12 22.93 24.55 -12.92
C PHE A 12 21.92 23.54 -13.49
N ASN A 13 21.23 22.79 -12.61
CA ASN A 13 20.26 21.78 -13.02
C ASN A 13 18.86 22.09 -12.44
N PRO A 14 18.08 22.97 -13.08
CA PRO A 14 16.72 23.28 -12.65
C PRO A 14 15.85 22.02 -12.63
N MET A 15 15.07 21.86 -11.56
CA MET A 15 14.12 20.76 -11.41
C MET A 15 12.90 21.23 -10.62
N ASP A 16 11.73 20.74 -11.00
CA ASP A 16 10.44 21.07 -10.39
C ASP A 16 9.45 19.91 -10.57
N LEU A 17 8.32 19.94 -9.85
CA LEU A 17 7.34 18.85 -9.86
C LEU A 17 6.69 18.64 -11.24
N THR A 18 6.49 19.69 -12.03
CA THR A 18 5.92 19.60 -13.38
C THR A 18 6.92 18.91 -14.33
N THR A 19 8.20 19.23 -14.19
CA THR A 19 9.28 18.57 -14.93
C THR A 19 9.39 17.09 -14.54
N LEU A 20 9.31 16.77 -13.24
CA LEU A 20 9.26 15.37 -12.79
C LEU A 20 8.08 14.60 -13.38
N GLU A 21 6.87 15.17 -13.36
CA GLU A 21 5.67 14.56 -13.91
C GLU A 21 5.83 14.28 -15.42
N ARG A 22 6.31 15.27 -16.18
CA ARG A 22 6.59 15.11 -17.61
C ARG A 22 7.63 14.01 -17.86
N ASN A 23 8.69 13.93 -17.06
CA ASN A 23 9.71 12.89 -17.18
C ASN A 23 9.12 11.49 -16.90
N ILE A 24 8.19 11.36 -15.95
CA ILE A 24 7.45 10.11 -15.70
C ILE A 24 6.60 9.74 -16.92
N GLN A 25 5.81 10.68 -17.45
CA GLN A 25 4.94 10.45 -18.61
C GLN A 25 5.74 10.00 -19.85
N ASN A 26 6.94 10.58 -20.02
CA ASN A 26 7.88 10.23 -21.09
C ASN A 26 8.73 8.98 -20.79
N LYS A 27 8.51 8.30 -19.66
CA LYS A 27 9.24 7.07 -19.25
C LYS A 27 10.76 7.27 -19.16
N MET A 28 11.21 8.43 -18.71
CA MET A 28 12.64 8.79 -18.64
C MET A 28 13.40 8.10 -17.50
N TYR A 29 12.69 7.58 -16.49
CA TYR A 29 13.30 6.94 -15.32
C TYR A 29 13.39 5.43 -15.49
N GLY A 30 14.61 4.90 -15.60
CA GLY A 30 14.86 3.46 -15.65
C GLY A 30 14.77 2.76 -14.28
N SER A 31 14.83 3.51 -13.18
CA SER A 31 14.72 2.98 -11.82
C SER A 31 14.08 4.02 -10.87
N PRO A 32 13.51 3.57 -9.73
CA PRO A 32 13.03 4.48 -8.69
C PRO A 32 14.13 5.40 -8.14
N ASP A 33 15.37 4.91 -8.08
CA ASP A 33 16.51 5.70 -7.61
C ASP A 33 16.84 6.85 -8.55
N ALA A 34 16.70 6.66 -9.87
CA ALA A 34 16.87 7.73 -10.85
C ALA A 34 15.81 8.83 -10.67
N PHE A 35 14.57 8.46 -10.37
CA PHE A 35 13.53 9.44 -10.02
C PHE A 35 13.86 10.18 -8.72
N LEU A 36 14.31 9.48 -7.67
CA LEU A 36 14.70 10.11 -6.40
C LEU A 36 15.88 11.07 -6.56
N ALA A 37 16.82 10.78 -7.45
CA ALA A 37 17.92 11.68 -7.76
C ALA A 37 17.41 13.04 -8.28
N ASP A 38 16.41 13.02 -9.17
CA ASP A 38 15.78 14.25 -9.68
C ASP A 38 14.91 14.95 -8.62
N VAL A 39 14.19 14.21 -7.77
CA VAL A 39 13.48 14.82 -6.63
C VAL A 39 14.46 15.58 -5.71
N LYS A 40 15.65 15.02 -5.47
CA LYS A 40 16.68 15.65 -4.62
C LYS A 40 17.22 16.95 -5.20
N TRP A 41 17.23 17.13 -6.52
CA TRP A 41 17.58 18.41 -7.14
C TRP A 41 16.65 19.54 -6.71
N ILE A 42 15.36 19.28 -6.52
CA ILE A 42 14.41 20.31 -6.05
C ILE A 42 14.83 20.85 -4.67
N ALA A 43 15.13 19.95 -3.72
CA ALA A 43 15.58 20.35 -2.39
C ALA A 43 16.95 21.01 -2.41
N HIS A 44 17.90 20.45 -3.18
CA HIS A 44 19.24 21.00 -3.34
C HIS A 44 19.22 22.43 -3.89
N ASN A 45 18.50 22.65 -4.99
CA ASN A 45 18.37 23.96 -5.62
C ASN A 45 17.68 24.96 -4.69
N CYS A 46 16.70 24.49 -3.91
CA CYS A 46 16.02 25.33 -2.95
C CYS A 46 16.97 25.79 -1.82
N VAL A 47 17.85 24.90 -1.31
CA VAL A 47 18.89 25.26 -0.34
C VAL A 47 19.85 26.30 -0.91
N ILE A 48 20.36 26.10 -2.14
CA ILE A 48 21.32 27.02 -2.76
C ILE A 48 20.70 28.41 -2.94
N TYR A 49 19.50 28.48 -3.51
CA TYR A 49 18.89 29.76 -3.87
C TYR A 49 18.26 30.48 -2.66
N ASN A 50 17.60 29.75 -1.76
CA ASN A 50 16.81 30.34 -0.68
C ASN A 50 17.48 30.28 0.70
N GLY A 51 18.55 29.49 0.85
CA GLY A 51 19.18 29.18 2.13
C GLY A 51 18.53 28.00 2.87
N SER A 52 19.28 27.36 3.77
CA SER A 52 18.88 26.14 4.48
C SER A 52 17.74 26.35 5.50
N SER A 53 17.63 27.55 6.07
CA SER A 53 16.61 27.87 7.09
C SER A 53 15.27 28.32 6.50
N ASN A 54 15.20 28.52 5.18
CA ASN A 54 14.01 29.04 4.50
C ASN A 54 12.82 28.06 4.56
N LYS A 55 11.60 28.61 4.66
CA LYS A 55 10.37 27.81 4.67
C LYS A 55 10.19 26.98 3.40
N LEU A 56 10.56 27.54 2.23
CA LEU A 56 10.52 26.82 0.96
C LEU A 56 11.46 25.62 0.97
N THR A 57 12.65 25.80 1.51
CA THR A 57 13.65 24.73 1.64
C THR A 57 13.15 23.61 2.54
N LYS A 58 12.50 23.94 3.66
CA LYS A 58 11.87 22.94 4.54
C LYS A 58 10.76 22.16 3.81
N SER A 59 9.93 22.83 3.01
CA SER A 59 8.91 22.17 2.19
C SER A 59 9.52 21.26 1.12
N ALA A 60 10.58 21.69 0.44
CA ALA A 60 11.27 20.89 -0.57
C ALA A 60 11.95 19.63 0.03
N GLN A 61 12.53 19.77 1.22
CA GLN A 61 13.08 18.65 1.98
C GLN A 61 11.98 17.66 2.40
N LEU A 62 10.82 18.17 2.85
CA LEU A 62 9.67 17.32 3.17
C LEU A 62 9.17 16.54 1.94
N ILE A 63 9.11 17.17 0.76
CA ILE A 63 8.76 16.47 -0.49
C ILE A 63 9.75 15.34 -0.77
N SER A 64 11.05 15.60 -0.61
CA SER A 64 12.07 14.56 -0.82
C SER A 64 11.91 13.39 0.15
N GLN A 65 11.63 13.67 1.43
CA GLN A 65 11.38 12.64 2.44
C GLN A 65 10.12 11.82 2.14
N ILE A 66 9.06 12.47 1.67
CA ILE A 66 7.83 11.78 1.24
C ILE A 66 8.16 10.86 0.07
N ALA A 67 8.83 11.36 -0.97
CA ALA A 67 9.18 10.55 -2.14
C ALA A 67 10.04 9.32 -1.77
N GLU A 68 11.03 9.48 -0.89
CA GLU A 68 11.84 8.37 -0.38
C GLU A 68 11.00 7.33 0.36
N HIS A 69 10.05 7.78 1.19
CA HIS A 69 9.15 6.89 1.91
C HIS A 69 8.23 6.12 0.95
N GLU A 70 7.59 6.81 0.02
CA GLU A 70 6.67 6.21 -0.96
C GLU A 70 7.38 5.18 -1.85
N ILE A 71 8.62 5.45 -2.26
CA ILE A 71 9.42 4.48 -3.03
C ILE A 71 9.79 3.27 -2.19
N LYS A 72 10.15 3.45 -0.92
CA LYS A 72 10.41 2.32 -0.02
C LYS A 72 9.16 1.43 0.12
N GLU A 73 8.00 2.03 0.31
CA GLU A 73 6.72 1.33 0.42
C GLU A 73 6.40 0.55 -0.87
N MET A 74 6.61 1.17 -2.03
CA MET A 74 6.46 0.54 -3.34
C MET A 74 7.44 -0.63 -3.53
N GLN A 75 8.68 -0.50 -3.06
CA GLN A 75 9.71 -1.54 -3.14
C GLN A 75 9.45 -2.72 -2.21
N LEU A 76 8.82 -2.51 -1.05
CA LEU A 76 8.39 -3.61 -0.16
C LEU A 76 7.41 -4.55 -0.86
N CYS A 77 6.37 -4.00 -1.49
CA CYS A 77 5.46 -4.76 -2.34
C CYS A 77 4.69 -3.84 -3.31
N PRO A 78 4.96 -3.89 -4.63
CA PRO A 78 4.28 -3.04 -5.61
C PRO A 78 2.76 -3.25 -5.66
N ASP A 79 2.30 -4.48 -5.39
CA ASP A 79 0.87 -4.79 -5.38
C ASP A 79 0.19 -4.14 -4.17
N CYS A 80 0.76 -4.31 -2.96
CA CYS A 80 0.26 -3.62 -1.76
C CYS A 80 0.23 -2.11 -1.93
N TYR A 81 1.30 -1.52 -2.48
CA TYR A 81 1.38 -0.09 -2.75
C TYR A 81 0.26 0.36 -3.70
N ARG A 82 0.12 -0.33 -4.84
CA ARG A 82 -0.94 -0.06 -5.81
C ARG A 82 -2.34 -0.16 -5.19
N PHE A 83 -2.61 -1.20 -4.41
CA PHE A 83 -3.90 -1.37 -3.74
C PHE A 83 -4.16 -0.28 -2.71
N SER A 84 -3.15 0.14 -1.94
CA SER A 84 -3.30 1.27 -1.01
C SER A 84 -3.62 2.58 -1.74
N CYS A 85 -3.01 2.81 -2.90
CA CYS A 85 -3.28 3.99 -3.72
C CYS A 85 -4.69 3.98 -4.34
N SER A 86 -5.31 2.81 -4.53
CA SER A 86 -6.60 2.72 -5.22
C SER A 86 -7.79 3.18 -4.38
N LYS A 87 -7.60 3.42 -3.08
CA LYS A 87 -8.64 3.86 -2.11
C LYS A 87 -9.93 3.02 -2.11
N LYS A 88 -9.90 1.80 -2.64
CA LYS A 88 -11.05 0.92 -2.69
C LYS A 88 -11.36 0.39 -1.29
N LYS A 89 -12.64 0.18 -0.99
CA LYS A 89 -13.03 -0.52 0.23
C LYS A 89 -12.39 -1.91 0.24
N ASN A 90 -11.87 -2.33 1.40
CA ASN A 90 -11.20 -3.62 1.58
C ASN A 90 -9.97 -3.82 0.66
N TRP A 91 -9.29 -2.76 0.22
CA TRP A 91 -8.07 -2.86 -0.59
C TRP A 91 -7.02 -3.79 0.02
N PHE A 92 -6.91 -3.80 1.35
CA PHE A 92 -5.94 -4.65 2.05
C PHE A 92 -6.31 -6.13 2.02
N CYS A 93 -7.54 -6.49 1.65
CA CYS A 93 -7.96 -7.86 1.43
C CYS A 93 -7.55 -8.38 0.04
N GLU A 94 -7.05 -7.54 -0.86
CA GLU A 94 -6.64 -7.99 -2.20
C GLU A 94 -5.39 -8.90 -2.13
N PRO A 95 -5.41 -10.07 -2.79
CA PRO A 95 -4.26 -10.94 -2.88
C PRO A 95 -3.22 -10.35 -3.83
N CYS A 96 -1.99 -10.24 -3.35
CA CYS A 96 -0.84 -9.87 -4.18
C CYS A 96 -0.46 -11.03 -5.11
N ARG A 97 0.30 -10.74 -6.18
CA ARG A 97 0.79 -11.76 -7.13
C ARG A 97 1.59 -12.82 -6.38
N ASN A 98 2.56 -12.38 -5.59
CA ASN A 98 3.26 -13.17 -4.58
C ASN A 98 2.46 -13.12 -3.28
N LEU A 99 2.01 -14.26 -2.79
CA LEU A 99 1.21 -14.31 -1.56
C LEU A 99 2.08 -14.00 -0.35
N HIS A 100 1.61 -13.07 0.48
CA HIS A 100 2.26 -12.78 1.75
C HIS A 100 1.94 -13.85 2.79
N THR A 101 2.96 -14.27 3.54
CA THR A 101 2.75 -15.08 4.75
C THR A 101 1.90 -14.28 5.74
N LEU A 102 0.86 -14.92 6.28
CA LEU A 102 0.02 -14.34 7.31
C LEU A 102 0.54 -14.79 8.68
N VAL A 103 0.67 -13.84 9.61
CA VAL A 103 1.16 -14.10 10.97
C VAL A 103 0.28 -13.43 12.00
N TRP A 104 0.29 -13.96 13.21
CA TRP A 104 -0.15 -13.23 14.39
C TRP A 104 1.07 -12.60 15.04
N ALA A 105 1.15 -11.28 14.97
CA ALA A 105 2.31 -10.52 15.40
C ALA A 105 1.98 -9.70 16.64
N LYS A 106 2.92 -9.63 17.59
CA LYS A 106 2.77 -8.85 18.82
C LYS A 106 3.82 -7.75 18.94
N LEU A 107 3.35 -6.51 19.12
CA LEU A 107 4.18 -5.38 19.49
C LEU A 107 4.21 -5.21 21.02
N LYS A 108 5.30 -4.65 21.55
CA LYS A 108 5.41 -4.34 22.98
C LYS A 108 4.28 -3.40 23.41
N GLY A 109 3.48 -3.82 24.39
CA GLY A 109 2.34 -3.04 24.89
C GLY A 109 1.03 -3.25 24.13
N PHE A 110 1.01 -4.11 23.11
CA PHE A 110 -0.18 -4.44 22.32
C PHE A 110 -0.54 -5.92 22.40
N PRO A 111 -1.81 -6.28 22.19
CA PRO A 111 -2.19 -7.68 21.98
C PRO A 111 -1.61 -8.21 20.66
N PHE A 112 -1.68 -9.53 20.47
CA PHE A 112 -1.42 -10.11 19.16
C PHE A 112 -2.43 -9.58 18.14
N TRP A 113 -1.94 -9.32 16.93
CA TRP A 113 -2.74 -8.76 15.85
C TRP A 113 -2.36 -9.44 14.52
N PRO A 114 -3.34 -9.73 13.65
CA PRO A 114 -3.04 -10.38 12.38
C PRO A 114 -2.32 -9.41 11.43
N ALA A 115 -1.33 -9.91 10.71
CA ALA A 115 -0.51 -9.12 9.79
C ALA A 115 -0.07 -9.92 8.56
N LYS A 116 0.26 -9.19 7.49
CA LYS A 116 0.99 -9.69 6.32
C LYS A 116 2.48 -9.45 6.52
N VAL A 117 3.31 -10.46 6.28
CA VAL A 117 4.77 -10.28 6.18
C VAL A 117 5.09 -9.70 4.82
N LEU A 118 5.66 -8.48 4.82
CA LEU A 118 6.10 -7.79 3.60
C LEU A 118 7.56 -8.12 3.27
N GLN A 119 8.42 -8.20 4.29
CA GLN A 119 9.84 -8.52 4.13
C GLN A 119 10.36 -9.28 5.35
N GLU A 120 11.32 -10.17 5.10
CA GLU A 120 12.09 -10.87 6.13
C GLU A 120 13.59 -10.64 5.87
N HIS A 121 14.32 -10.25 6.92
CA HIS A 121 15.76 -10.05 6.87
C HIS A 121 16.40 -10.32 8.24
N ASP A 122 17.40 -11.19 8.31
CA ASP A 122 18.14 -11.53 9.55
C ASP A 122 17.23 -11.80 10.77
N ASN A 123 16.21 -12.65 10.59
CA ASN A 123 15.25 -13.00 11.63
C ASN A 123 14.44 -11.78 12.16
N ARG A 124 14.35 -10.72 11.35
CA ARG A 124 13.48 -9.56 11.56
C ARG A 124 12.40 -9.55 10.49
N LEU A 125 11.19 -9.18 10.88
CA LEU A 125 10.05 -9.11 9.99
C LEU A 125 9.58 -7.66 9.86
N ASP A 126 9.33 -7.24 8.62
CA ASP A 126 8.52 -6.06 8.34
C ASP A 126 7.10 -6.55 8.04
N VAL A 127 6.14 -6.17 8.89
CA VAL A 127 4.76 -6.62 8.78
C VAL A 127 3.81 -5.44 8.66
N ARG A 128 2.69 -5.66 7.94
CA ARG A 128 1.57 -4.72 7.89
C ARG A 128 0.32 -5.35 8.49
N PHE A 129 -0.24 -4.69 9.48
CA PHE A 129 -1.36 -5.20 10.27
C PHE A 129 -2.70 -5.03 9.54
N PHE A 130 -3.62 -5.99 9.69
CA PHE A 130 -5.00 -5.82 9.23
C PHE A 130 -5.76 -4.82 10.13
N GLY A 131 -6.88 -4.27 9.65
CA GLY A 131 -7.67 -3.29 10.38
C GLY A 131 -7.19 -1.84 10.16
N GLN A 132 -6.23 -1.36 10.95
CA GLN A 132 -5.72 0.03 10.81
C GLN A 132 -4.71 0.18 9.67
N HIS A 133 -4.18 -0.94 9.15
CA HIS A 133 -3.22 -0.98 8.04
C HIS A 133 -1.86 -0.32 8.33
N ASP A 134 -1.53 -0.17 9.61
CA ASP A 134 -0.24 0.34 10.07
C ASP A 134 0.89 -0.64 9.73
N SER A 135 2.04 -0.11 9.30
CA SER A 135 3.28 -0.85 9.15
C SER A 135 4.04 -0.88 10.48
N SER A 136 4.63 -2.02 10.83
CA SER A 136 5.50 -2.13 11.99
C SER A 136 6.88 -1.49 11.76
N GLY A 137 7.30 -1.40 10.50
CA GLY A 137 8.71 -1.30 10.13
C GLY A 137 9.49 -2.57 10.53
N LEU A 138 10.75 -2.66 10.10
CA LEU A 138 11.62 -3.81 10.40
C LEU A 138 11.84 -3.95 11.92
N LEU A 139 11.18 -4.93 12.56
CA LEU A 139 11.27 -5.16 14.00
C LEU A 139 11.99 -6.47 14.32
N SER A 140 12.91 -6.40 15.29
CA SER A 140 13.71 -7.54 15.78
C SER A 140 13.05 -8.37 16.89
N HIS A 141 11.94 -7.89 17.47
CA HIS A 141 11.30 -8.51 18.63
C HIS A 141 9.84 -8.89 18.38
N LEU A 142 9.49 -9.10 17.11
CA LEU A 142 8.15 -9.54 16.74
C LEU A 142 7.96 -10.98 17.22
N GLN A 143 7.06 -11.21 18.17
CA GLN A 143 6.65 -12.56 18.53
C GLN A 143 5.60 -12.99 17.50
N THR A 144 5.85 -14.13 16.86
CA THR A 144 4.91 -14.77 15.93
C THR A 144 4.50 -16.12 16.51
N ASP A 145 3.21 -16.32 16.73
CA ASP A 145 2.65 -17.59 17.20
C ASP A 145 1.59 -18.12 16.24
N ALA A 146 1.40 -19.44 16.25
CA ALA A 146 0.20 -20.06 15.70
C ALA A 146 -1.01 -19.65 16.57
N PHE A 147 -2.10 -19.24 15.91
CA PHE A 147 -3.31 -18.68 16.52
C PHE A 147 -3.70 -19.31 17.87
N SER A 148 -3.51 -18.56 18.97
CA SER A 148 -4.10 -18.86 20.27
C SER A 148 -5.18 -17.82 20.55
N SER A 149 -6.42 -18.29 20.69
CA SER A 149 -7.61 -17.44 20.84
C SER A 149 -7.49 -16.57 22.10
N THR A 150 -7.30 -15.27 21.94
CA THR A 150 -7.26 -14.33 23.08
C THR A 150 -8.67 -13.91 23.48
N ASN A 151 -9.03 -14.10 24.75
CA ASN A 151 -10.38 -13.84 25.29
C ASN A 151 -10.80 -12.35 25.36
N ASN A 152 -9.90 -11.41 25.05
CA ASN A 152 -10.19 -9.96 25.09
C ASN A 152 -10.32 -9.39 23.67
N LYS A 153 -11.49 -9.60 23.05
CA LYS A 153 -11.78 -9.10 21.70
C LYS A 153 -12.23 -7.64 21.76
N THR A 154 -11.39 -6.73 21.25
CA THR A 154 -11.81 -5.35 20.95
C THR A 154 -12.58 -5.31 19.62
N SER A 155 -13.37 -4.25 19.41
CA SER A 155 -14.04 -4.01 18.12
C SER A 155 -13.05 -3.91 16.96
N GLY A 156 -11.91 -3.26 17.18
CA GLY A 156 -10.81 -3.15 16.21
C GLY A 156 -10.22 -4.51 15.84
N LEU A 157 -9.96 -5.37 16.82
CA LEU A 157 -9.42 -6.71 16.55
C LEU A 157 -10.43 -7.56 15.78
N SER A 158 -11.71 -7.45 16.13
CA SER A 158 -12.80 -8.14 15.42
C SER A 158 -12.91 -7.67 13.96
N GLN A 159 -12.67 -6.39 13.68
CA GLN A 159 -12.58 -5.90 12.30
C GLN A 159 -11.36 -6.49 11.57
N ALA A 160 -10.19 -6.47 12.18
CA ALA A 160 -8.98 -7.01 11.58
C ALA A 160 -9.11 -8.50 11.23
N VAL A 161 -9.72 -9.30 12.11
CA VAL A 161 -9.99 -10.73 11.86
C VAL A 161 -10.94 -10.92 10.68
N ARG A 162 -12.02 -10.13 10.57
CA ARG A 162 -12.92 -10.18 9.40
C ARG A 162 -12.20 -9.84 8.10
N GLU A 163 -11.29 -8.87 8.12
CA GLU A 163 -10.48 -8.56 6.93
C GLU A 163 -9.56 -9.73 6.52
N VAL A 164 -8.98 -10.43 7.49
CA VAL A 164 -8.18 -11.64 7.22
C VAL A 164 -9.04 -12.74 6.58
N GLU A 165 -10.24 -12.98 7.09
CA GLU A 165 -11.16 -13.99 6.54
C GLU A 165 -11.50 -13.69 5.07
N ILE A 166 -11.85 -12.44 4.76
CA ILE A 166 -12.11 -11.99 3.38
C ILE A 166 -10.87 -12.17 2.51
N HIS A 167 -9.69 -11.81 3.03
CA HIS A 167 -8.43 -11.98 2.31
C HIS A 167 -8.14 -13.46 1.98
N MET A 168 -8.31 -14.36 2.95
CA MET A 168 -8.10 -15.80 2.76
C MET A 168 -9.07 -16.38 1.72
N GLN A 169 -10.35 -15.99 1.76
CA GLN A 169 -11.33 -16.39 0.76
C GLN A 169 -10.90 -15.97 -0.66
N LYS A 170 -10.44 -14.72 -0.82
CA LYS A 170 -9.94 -14.23 -2.10
C LYS A 170 -8.69 -14.99 -2.57
N ILE A 171 -7.79 -15.36 -1.66
CA ILE A 171 -6.63 -16.19 -1.98
C ILE A 171 -7.08 -17.55 -2.52
N VAL A 172 -8.00 -18.23 -1.84
CA VAL A 172 -8.53 -19.55 -2.27
C VAL A 172 -9.15 -19.45 -3.65
N ILE A 173 -10.02 -18.47 -3.89
CA ILE A 173 -10.64 -18.25 -5.20
C ILE A 173 -9.57 -18.03 -6.28
N ARG A 174 -8.52 -17.24 -5.99
CA ARG A 174 -7.43 -17.00 -6.94
C ARG A 174 -6.67 -18.29 -7.27
N ILE A 175 -6.33 -19.10 -6.27
CA ILE A 175 -5.63 -20.37 -6.45
C ILE A 175 -6.48 -21.32 -7.29
N VAL A 176 -7.76 -21.49 -6.95
CA VAL A 176 -8.70 -22.35 -7.68
C VAL A 176 -8.84 -21.90 -9.14
N ASN A 177 -9.00 -20.60 -9.39
CA ASN A 177 -9.11 -20.08 -10.76
C ASN A 177 -7.83 -20.28 -11.58
N VAL A 178 -6.66 -20.31 -10.94
CA VAL A 178 -5.39 -20.60 -11.63
C VAL A 178 -5.27 -22.09 -11.92
N THR A 179 -5.66 -22.97 -10.99
CA THR A 179 -5.56 -24.43 -11.18
C THR A 179 -6.65 -25.00 -12.09
N THR A 180 -7.81 -24.36 -12.18
CA THR A 180 -8.95 -24.82 -13.01
C THR A 180 -8.95 -24.23 -14.42
N ARG A 181 -8.08 -23.27 -14.74
CA ARG A 181 -7.84 -22.86 -16.13
C ARG A 181 -7.22 -24.04 -16.86
N PRO A 182 -7.89 -24.61 -17.89
CA PRO A 182 -7.29 -25.69 -18.66
C PRO A 182 -6.04 -25.13 -19.33
N SER A 183 -4.86 -25.63 -18.94
CA SER A 183 -3.68 -25.53 -19.77
C SER A 183 -4.02 -26.18 -21.11
N GLU A 184 -3.90 -25.45 -22.22
CA GLU A 184 -3.89 -26.02 -23.58
C GLU A 184 -2.67 -26.95 -23.72
N LEU A 185 -2.76 -28.13 -23.13
CA LEU A 185 -1.96 -29.28 -23.51
C LEU A 185 -2.80 -30.06 -24.51
N ARG A 186 -2.35 -29.97 -25.77
CA ARG A 186 -2.77 -30.86 -26.84
C ARG A 186 -2.74 -32.31 -26.36
N THR A 187 -3.72 -33.05 -26.88
CA THR A 187 -3.69 -34.48 -27.25
C THR A 187 -4.63 -35.35 -26.42
N THR A 188 -5.83 -35.53 -27.00
CA THR A 188 -6.68 -36.72 -27.05
C THR A 188 -6.76 -37.63 -25.81
N CYS A 189 -7.97 -37.76 -25.23
CA CYS A 189 -8.85 -38.91 -25.51
C CYS A 189 -10.13 -38.86 -24.65
N GLN A 190 -11.27 -38.74 -25.35
CA GLN A 190 -12.54 -39.46 -25.20
C GLN A 190 -13.18 -39.69 -23.81
N ASN A 191 -14.41 -39.15 -23.74
CA ASN A 191 -15.64 -39.71 -23.17
C ASN A 191 -15.76 -39.83 -21.65
N VAL A 192 -16.51 -38.89 -21.04
CA VAL A 192 -17.77 -39.17 -20.31
C VAL A 192 -18.66 -37.90 -20.30
N HIS A 193 -19.91 -38.01 -20.75
CA HIS A 193 -21.05 -37.13 -20.46
C HIS A 193 -22.08 -38.01 -19.69
N PRO A 194 -23.17 -37.51 -19.06
CA PRO A 194 -23.63 -36.14 -18.89
C PRO A 194 -24.21 -35.80 -17.47
N GLU A 195 -24.70 -34.55 -17.32
CA GLU A 195 -25.66 -34.06 -16.31
C GLU A 195 -25.10 -33.81 -14.89
N GLU A 196 -25.26 -32.65 -14.23
CA GLU A 196 -26.46 -31.84 -14.05
C GLU A 196 -26.12 -30.47 -13.40
N TYR A 197 -27.11 -29.57 -13.35
CA TYR A 197 -27.20 -28.33 -12.54
C TYR A 197 -26.73 -26.99 -13.13
N ALA A 198 -27.56 -26.46 -14.03
CA ALA A 198 -27.77 -25.03 -14.20
C ALA A 198 -28.83 -24.52 -13.21
N SER A 199 -28.52 -23.51 -12.40
CA SER A 199 -29.37 -22.32 -12.14
C SER A 199 -28.89 -21.53 -10.92
N ASN A 200 -28.35 -20.32 -11.15
CA ASN A 200 -28.87 -19.06 -10.62
C ASN A 200 -27.92 -17.89 -10.92
N LYS A 201 -28.08 -17.30 -12.11
CA LYS A 201 -27.63 -15.94 -12.44
C LYS A 201 -28.89 -15.11 -12.68
N LYS A 202 -29.28 -14.28 -11.71
CA LYS A 202 -30.12 -13.06 -11.86
C LYS A 202 -30.53 -12.53 -10.49
N ARG A 203 -29.63 -11.79 -9.87
CA ARG A 203 -29.84 -10.74 -8.85
C ARG A 203 -28.42 -10.27 -8.53
N ASP A 204 -28.14 -9.00 -8.77
CA ASP A 204 -26.96 -8.21 -8.33
C ASP A 204 -26.47 -7.20 -9.37
N ARG A 205 -27.03 -7.20 -10.59
CA ARG A 205 -26.66 -6.21 -11.63
C ARG A 205 -27.27 -4.80 -11.47
N ASN A 206 -28.14 -4.57 -10.49
CA ASN A 206 -28.87 -3.28 -10.35
C ASN A 206 -28.40 -2.41 -9.16
N CYS A 207 -27.44 -2.87 -8.36
CA CYS A 207 -26.90 -2.09 -7.24
C CYS A 207 -25.60 -1.34 -7.65
N GLU A 208 -24.80 -1.94 -8.53
CA GLU A 208 -23.50 -1.42 -8.97
C GLU A 208 -23.64 -0.13 -9.79
N GLN A 209 -24.67 -0.01 -10.64
CA GLN A 209 -24.85 1.15 -11.53
C GLN A 209 -25.31 2.45 -10.84
N ARG A 210 -25.79 2.40 -9.58
CA ARG A 210 -26.19 3.62 -8.84
C ARG A 210 -25.07 4.25 -8.03
N GLN A 211 -23.92 3.58 -7.89
CA GLN A 211 -22.80 4.07 -7.09
C GLN A 211 -21.76 4.81 -7.95
N GLU A 212 -21.65 4.47 -9.24
CA GLU A 212 -20.69 5.08 -10.16
C GLU A 212 -20.95 6.57 -10.44
N GLU A 213 -22.20 7.06 -10.33
CA GLU A 213 -22.54 8.46 -10.63
C GLU A 213 -22.28 9.47 -9.49
N LYS A 214 -21.81 9.03 -8.31
CA LYS A 214 -21.54 9.93 -7.16
C LYS A 214 -20.06 10.17 -6.85
N GLU A 215 -19.13 9.38 -7.39
CA GLU A 215 -17.70 9.48 -7.04
C GLU A 215 -16.91 10.46 -7.92
N GLU A 216 -17.53 11.06 -8.94
CA GLU A 216 -16.84 11.93 -9.91
C GLU A 216 -16.63 13.40 -9.47
N ARG A 217 -16.80 13.73 -8.18
CA ARG A 217 -16.82 15.13 -7.73
C ARG A 217 -15.93 15.57 -6.57
N GLU A 218 -14.99 14.76 -6.10
CA GLU A 218 -14.02 15.22 -5.10
C GLU A 218 -12.58 14.82 -5.48
N GLY A 219 -11.90 15.76 -6.15
CA GLY A 219 -10.48 15.69 -6.47
C GLY A 219 -9.59 15.86 -5.24
N ASP A 220 -8.82 14.80 -4.98
CA ASP A 220 -7.37 14.75 -4.78
C ASP A 220 -6.65 15.81 -3.93
N LEU A 221 -6.56 15.51 -2.63
CA LEU A 221 -5.26 15.41 -1.94
C LEU A 221 -5.18 14.08 -1.19
N CYS A 222 -4.02 13.42 -1.26
CA CYS A 222 -3.73 12.17 -0.56
C CYS A 222 -3.60 12.42 0.96
N PRO A 223 -4.44 11.80 1.83
CA PRO A 223 -4.27 11.91 3.27
C PRO A 223 -3.29 10.84 3.80
N SER A 224 -2.10 10.69 3.18
CA SER A 224 -1.00 9.93 3.80
C SER A 224 -0.26 10.73 4.88
N VAL A 225 -0.68 11.96 5.18
CA VAL A 225 -0.14 12.75 6.30
C VAL A 225 -0.99 12.54 7.56
N LYS A 226 -1.03 11.30 8.06
CA LYS A 226 -1.25 11.04 9.48
C LYS A 226 -0.35 9.89 9.92
N ARG A 227 0.86 10.24 10.37
CA ARG A 227 1.51 9.43 11.41
C ARG A 227 0.63 9.53 12.64
N PHE A 228 -0.24 8.56 12.87
CA PHE A 228 -0.65 8.29 14.22
C PHE A 228 0.39 7.34 14.79
N GLY A 229 1.13 7.83 15.79
CA GLY A 229 1.76 6.91 16.73
C GLY A 229 0.70 5.99 17.34
N PRO A 230 1.12 4.96 18.09
CA PRO A 230 0.22 4.04 18.76
C PRO A 230 -0.95 4.77 19.45
N PRO A 231 -2.17 4.21 19.45
CA PRO A 231 -3.32 4.84 20.09
C PRO A 231 -2.97 5.26 21.51
N LYS A 232 -3.27 6.52 21.87
CA LYS A 232 -2.98 7.04 23.20
C LYS A 232 -3.69 6.16 24.24
N PRO A 233 -3.01 5.75 25.32
CA PRO A 233 -3.65 5.01 26.39
C PRO A 233 -4.78 5.86 26.99
N VAL A 234 -5.98 5.28 27.06
CA VAL A 234 -7.07 5.84 27.86
C VAL A 234 -6.64 5.70 29.32
N GLN A 235 -6.37 6.83 29.99
CA GLN A 235 -6.13 6.81 31.43
C GLN A 235 -7.44 6.44 32.15
N PRO A 236 -7.43 5.57 33.17
CA PRO A 236 -8.58 5.38 34.02
C PRO A 236 -8.81 6.67 34.82
N SER A 237 -10.02 7.21 34.75
CA SER A 237 -10.48 8.23 35.69
C SER A 237 -10.46 7.66 37.11
N MET A 238 -9.81 8.39 38.02
CA MET A 238 -9.88 8.17 39.48
C MET A 238 -11.30 8.36 40.00
#